data_AF-A0A1B7NPJ2-F1
#
_entry.id   AF-A0A1B7NPJ2-F1
#
_cell.length_a   1.000
_cell.length_b   1.000
_cell.length_c   1.000
_cell.angle_alpha   90.00
_cell.angle_beta   90.00
_cell.angle_gamma   90.00
#
_symmetry.space_group_name_H-M   'P 1'
#
loop_
_entity.id
_entity.type
_entity.pdbx_description
1 polymer ?
#
loop_
_entity_poly.entity_id
_entity_poly.type
_entity_poly.pdbx_seq_one_letter_code
_entity_poly.pdbx_strand_id
1 'polypeptide(L)' 'VEGEAQGDETALSKLLKDLNQGPQASQVVKLEQSEIDLKDSEGSFVVMRG' A
#
# COMPACT_ATOMS: atom_id res chain seq x y z
N VAL A 1 8.95 5.61 -0.23
CA VAL A 1 8.10 5.11 -1.33
C VAL A 1 6.69 5.59 -1.06
N GLU A 2 5.94 5.87 -2.11
CA GLU A 2 4.55 6.33 -2.03
C GLU A 2 3.71 5.43 -2.94
N GLY A 3 2.46 5.18 -2.56
CA GLY A 3 1.56 4.33 -3.32
C GLY A 3 0.14 4.37 -2.78
N GLU A 4 -0.81 4.13 -3.67
CA GLU A 4 -2.24 4.05 -3.39
C GLU A 4 -2.69 2.59 -3.52
N ALA A 5 -3.64 2.17 -2.68
CA ALA A 5 -4.21 0.84 -2.74
C ALA A 5 -5.69 0.88 -2.36
N GLN A 6 -6.52 0.13 -3.09
CA GLN A 6 -7.96 -0.02 -2.85
C GLN A 6 -8.30 -1.51 -2.80
N GLY A 7 -9.18 -1.89 -1.89
CA GLY A 7 -9.66 -3.26 -1.72
C GLY A 7 -10.42 -3.42 -0.41
N ASP A 8 -10.81 -4.66 -0.09
CA ASP A 8 -11.49 -4.96 1.17
C ASP A 8 -10.60 -4.67 2.38
N GLU A 9 -11.22 -4.30 3.50
CA GLU A 9 -10.53 -3.88 4.73
C GLU A 9 -9.52 -4.92 5.25
N THR A 10 -9.82 -6.21 5.10
CA THR A 10 -8.91 -7.29 5.49
C THR A 10 -7.65 -7.33 4.62
N ALA A 11 -7.79 -7.09 3.32
CA ALA A 11 -6.67 -7.05 2.39
C ALA A 11 -5.79 -5.80 2.64
N LEU A 12 -6.42 -4.63 2.84
CA LEU A 12 -5.71 -3.39 3.16
C LEU A 12 -4.97 -3.48 4.50
N SER A 13 -5.60 -4.05 5.53
CA SER A 13 -4.97 -4.26 6.84
C SER A 13 -3.73 -5.16 6.74
N LYS A 14 -3.80 -6.20 5.91
CA LYS A 14 -2.65 -7.08 5.67
C LYS A 14 -1.53 -6.34 4.93
N LEU A 15 -1.87 -5.57 3.89
CA LEU A 15 -0.91 -4.77 3.14
C LEU A 15 -0.18 -3.77 4.05
N LEU A 16 -0.90 -3.02 4.90
CA LEU A 16 -0.30 -2.06 5.82
C LEU A 16 0.66 -2.71 6.81
N LYS A 17 0.31 -3.92 7.30
CA LYS A 17 1.20 -4.70 8.16
C LYS A 17 2.49 -5.11 7.44
N ASP A 18 2.36 -5.63 6.23
CA ASP A 18 3.51 -6.04 5.41
C ASP A 18 4.40 -4.82 5.07
N LEU A 19 3.80 -3.65 4.77
CA LEU A 19 4.50 -2.39 4.54
C LEU A 19 5.24 -1.88 5.78
N ASN A 20 4.67 -2.03 6.97
CA ASN A 20 5.33 -1.64 8.21
C ASN A 20 6.51 -2.55 8.58
N GLN A 21 6.48 -3.82 8.18
CA GLN A 21 7.62 -4.73 8.31
C GLN A 21 8.70 -4.44 7.27
N GLY A 22 8.29 -4.11 6.06
CA GLY A 22 9.18 -3.90 4.92
C GLY A 22 9.75 -5.21 4.38
N PRO A 23 10.31 -5.18 3.16
CA PRO A 23 11.00 -6.33 2.57
C PRO A 23 12.30 -6.65 3.33
N GLN A 24 12.81 -7.89 3.18
CA GLN A 24 13.93 -8.42 3.98
C GLN A 24 15.20 -7.54 4.03
N ALA A 25 15.46 -6.74 3.00
CA ALA A 25 16.63 -5.88 2.88
C ALA A 25 16.32 -4.39 3.16
N SER A 26 15.22 -4.08 3.85
CA SER A 26 14.78 -2.71 4.09
C SER A 26 14.36 -2.48 5.54
N GLN A 27 14.48 -1.24 5.99
CA GLN A 27 14.03 -0.80 7.30
C GLN A 27 12.98 0.30 7.14
N VAL A 28 11.78 0.03 7.64
CA VAL A 28 10.69 1.01 7.64
C VAL A 28 10.81 1.84 8.91
N VAL A 29 11.16 3.11 8.76
CA VAL A 29 11.34 4.04 9.90
C VAL A 29 10.05 4.74 10.28
N LYS A 30 9.12 4.88 9.34
CA LYS A 30 7.81 5.51 9.53
C LYS A 30 6.87 5.07 8.40
N LEU A 31 5.61 4.82 8.74
CA LEU A 31 4.52 4.61 7.80
C LEU A 31 3.43 5.65 8.09
N GLU A 32 3.00 6.36 7.07
CA GLU A 32 1.87 7.29 7.12
C GLU A 32 0.81 6.82 6.12
N GLN A 33 -0.47 6.96 6.50
CA GLN A 33 -1.61 6.55 5.68
C GLN A 33 -2.66 7.67 5.67
N SER A 34 -3.42 7.75 4.59
CA SER A 34 -4.55 8.66 4.46
C SER A 34 -5.62 7.97 3.61
N GLU A 35 -6.88 8.19 3.97
CA GLU A 35 -7.99 7.68 3.19
C GLU A 35 -8.20 8.55 1.96
N ILE A 36 -8.52 7.91 0.84
CA ILE A 36 -8.82 8.54 -0.45
C ILE A 36 -10.11 7.96 -1.01
N ASP A 37 -10.75 8.70 -1.92
CA ASP A 37 -11.96 8.23 -2.60
C ASP A 37 -11.69 7.02 -3.49
N LEU A 38 -12.70 6.17 -3.65
CA LEU A 38 -12.64 5.02 -4.55
C LEU A 38 -12.47 5.48 -6.00
N LYS A 39 -11.69 4.73 -6.76
CA LYS A 39 -11.42 5.02 -8.17
C LYS A 39 -11.96 3.92 -9.07
N ASP A 40 -13.09 4.19 -9.71
CA ASP A 40 -13.90 3.22 -10.46
C ASP A 40 -13.21 2.58 -11.69
N SER A 41 -12.07 3.11 -12.16
CA SER A 41 -11.35 2.62 -13.35
C SER A 41 -10.07 1.82 -13.04
N GLU A 42 -9.77 1.54 -11.78
CA GLU A 42 -8.62 0.73 -11.40
C GLU A 42 -8.98 -0.75 -11.26
N GLY A 43 -8.42 -1.59 -12.14
CA GLY A 43 -8.65 -3.03 -12.15
C GLY A 43 -7.40 -3.87 -11.84
N SER A 44 -6.25 -3.25 -11.59
CA SER A 44 -4.98 -3.96 -11.39
C SER A 44 -4.00 -3.12 -10.57
N PHE A 45 -3.23 -3.78 -9.70
CA PHE A 45 -2.13 -3.16 -8.98
C PHE A 45 -0.91 -3.04 -9.88
N VAL A 46 -0.35 -1.84 -10.03
CA VAL A 46 0.79 -1.57 -10.90
C VAL A 46 1.95 -1.00 -10.09
N VAL A 47 3.14 -1.59 -10.25
CA VAL A 47 4.36 -1.08 -9.60
C VAL A 47 5.11 -0.20 -10.59
N MET A 48 5.21 1.09 -10.30
CA MET A 48 6.10 1.99 -11.02
C MET A 48 7.50 1.96 -10.38
N ARG A 49 8.51 1.61 -11.17
CA ARG A 49 9.92 1.74 -10.77
C ARG A 49 10.46 3.02 -11.40
N GLY A 50 10.74 4.01 -10.56
CA GLY A 50 11.48 5.23 -10.93
C GLY A 50 12.97 5.07 -10.74
#